data_AF-A0A328ED24-F1
#
_entry.id   AF-A0A328ED24-F1
#
_cell.length_a   1.000
_cell.length_b   1.000
_cell.length_c   1.000
_cell.angle_alpha   90.00
_cell.angle_beta   90.00
_cell.angle_gamma   90.00
#
_symmetry.space_group_name_H-M   'P 1'
#
loop_
_entity.id
_entity.type
_entity.pdbx_description
1 polymer ?
#
loop_
_entity_poly.entity_id
_entity_poly.type
_entity_poly.pdbx_seq_one_letter_code
_entity_poly.pdbx_strand_id
1 'polypeptide(L)'
;MDCGCCCYKVEMFLLAFLCVSQISTFSYSAATATGVCLTGQPASYFFLKGFGNGTRNWLVFLNGGGWCKNITDCLQYIDYRKIGQDIPPAAFYNHLLLTKRDENPEFFNWNKVSVTYCDGSSFTGNSDITIKNGTTYYFRGARIFKAVMQELLAKGMGSAENGSTPALPKSCTSKFPPAMCFLPQNLQADIQTPIFFLMSAFDTVQINYTLSNEHAVCSKNPNCTSSQLIKDMQELRLEFLDVLREQRNNSQKGVLIYSPFSHALLFDYRWYSLAPGGTKETYDELFRDWYFDRKRVNMIDTYPCPYNCSTSY
;
A
#
# COMPACT_ATOMS: atom_id res chain seq x y z
N MET A 1 49.01 -54.45 -18.48
CA MET A 1 49.13 -53.68 -19.73
C MET A 1 49.11 -52.22 -19.34
N ASP A 2 50.31 -51.64 -19.24
CA ASP A 2 50.59 -50.19 -19.27
C ASP A 2 50.05 -49.56 -20.57
N CYS A 3 49.89 -48.25 -20.81
CA CYS A 3 50.49 -46.97 -20.36
C CYS A 3 49.39 -45.87 -20.52
N GLY A 4 49.42 -44.64 -19.99
CA GLY A 4 50.40 -43.80 -19.29
C GLY A 4 49.94 -42.31 -19.35
N CYS A 5 50.23 -41.56 -18.27
CA CYS A 5 50.37 -40.09 -18.00
C CYS A 5 49.66 -39.00 -18.86
N CYS A 6 49.09 -37.93 -18.27
CA CYS A 6 49.84 -36.76 -17.74
C CYS A 6 49.06 -35.85 -16.75
N CYS A 7 49.84 -35.02 -16.02
CA CYS A 7 49.55 -34.23 -14.80
C CYS A 7 48.62 -32.99 -14.87
N TYR A 8 48.21 -32.57 -13.66
CA TYR A 8 47.37 -31.46 -13.19
C TYR A 8 47.79 -30.01 -13.58
N LYS A 9 46.79 -29.09 -13.58
CA LYS A 9 46.93 -27.76 -12.95
C LYS A 9 45.59 -27.21 -12.45
N VAL A 10 45.65 -26.72 -11.22
CA VAL A 10 44.66 -26.05 -10.35
C VAL A 10 43.88 -24.93 -11.06
N GLU A 11 42.55 -24.94 -10.96
CA GLU A 11 41.79 -23.72 -10.67
C GLU A 11 40.47 -24.06 -9.96
N MET A 12 40.17 -23.23 -8.98
CA MET A 12 39.21 -23.38 -7.91
C MET A 12 37.77 -23.23 -8.43
N PHE A 13 37.05 -24.32 -8.65
CA PHE A 13 35.59 -24.27 -8.75
C PHE A 13 34.98 -24.74 -7.43
N LEU A 14 34.65 -23.76 -6.58
CA LEU A 14 33.59 -23.94 -5.59
C LEU A 14 32.34 -24.41 -6.36
N LEU A 15 31.93 -25.65 -6.11
CA LEU A 15 30.55 -26.09 -6.31
C LEU A 15 29.67 -25.31 -5.31
N ALA A 16 29.39 -24.05 -5.65
CA ALA A 16 28.35 -23.27 -4.99
C ALA A 16 26.98 -23.72 -5.52
N PHE A 17 26.45 -24.76 -4.90
CA PHE A 17 25.01 -25.00 -4.86
C PHE A 17 24.35 -23.86 -4.07
N LEU A 18 24.11 -22.72 -4.72
CA LEU A 18 23.24 -21.66 -4.21
C LEU A 18 22.55 -20.95 -5.39
N CYS A 19 21.38 -21.46 -5.78
CA CYS A 19 20.40 -20.64 -6.49
C CYS A 19 19.03 -20.78 -5.84
N VAL A 20 19.00 -20.66 -4.51
CA VAL A 20 17.88 -19.98 -3.85
C VAL A 20 18.32 -18.53 -3.79
N SER A 21 17.85 -17.69 -4.70
CA SER A 21 18.02 -16.24 -4.58
C SER A 21 17.27 -15.80 -3.31
N GLN A 22 17.95 -15.79 -2.17
CA GLN A 22 17.45 -15.11 -0.99
C GLN A 22 17.29 -13.66 -1.39
N ILE A 23 16.03 -13.24 -1.53
CA ILE A 23 15.67 -11.84 -1.70
C ILE A 23 16.13 -11.14 -0.43
N SER A 24 17.27 -10.46 -0.50
CA SER A 24 17.80 -9.73 0.65
C SER A 24 16.95 -8.47 0.84
N THR A 25 15.98 -8.54 1.75
CA THR A 25 15.25 -7.37 2.22
C THR A 25 16.13 -6.60 3.19
N PHE A 26 16.50 -5.37 2.83
CA PHE A 26 17.30 -4.50 3.68
C PHE A 26 16.40 -3.45 4.33
N SER A 27 16.51 -3.30 5.66
CA SER A 27 15.98 -2.12 6.35
C SER A 27 16.94 -0.95 6.14
N TYR A 28 16.38 0.20 5.79
CA TYR A 28 17.10 1.47 5.68
C TYR A 28 16.47 2.46 6.64
N SER A 29 17.31 3.17 7.39
CA SER A 29 16.89 4.35 8.12
C SER A 29 16.76 5.51 7.16
N ALA A 30 15.62 6.20 7.18
CA ALA A 30 15.38 7.44 6.44
C ALA A 30 16.16 8.65 6.99
N ALA A 31 17.01 8.42 8.02
CA ALA A 31 18.18 9.16 8.49
C ALA A 31 18.17 10.71 8.43
N THR A 32 17.01 11.37 8.46
CA THR A 32 16.92 12.81 8.72
C THR A 32 16.60 13.03 10.18
N ALA A 33 17.23 14.02 10.82
CA ALA A 33 17.05 14.33 12.24
C ALA A 33 15.58 14.63 12.66
N THR A 34 14.65 14.73 11.70
CA THR A 34 13.27 15.12 11.96
C THR A 34 12.23 14.08 11.55
N GLY A 35 12.61 13.05 10.77
CA GLY A 35 11.75 11.94 10.39
C GLY A 35 11.85 10.78 11.37
N VAL A 36 11.22 10.92 12.53
CA VAL A 36 11.29 9.94 13.62
C VAL A 36 9.92 9.34 13.93
N CYS A 37 9.90 8.09 14.34
CA CYS A 37 8.70 7.38 14.80
C CYS A 37 8.18 7.93 16.14
N LEU A 38 7.02 7.44 16.59
CA LEU A 38 6.38 7.86 17.85
C LEU A 38 7.31 7.92 19.07
N THR A 39 8.24 6.96 19.17
CA THR A 39 9.20 6.81 20.29
C THR A 39 10.56 7.48 20.02
N GLY A 40 10.72 8.23 18.92
CA GLY A 40 11.88 9.08 18.65
C GLY A 40 13.01 8.44 17.84
N GLN A 41 12.99 7.12 17.61
CA GLN A 41 13.93 6.48 16.68
C GLN A 41 13.71 6.96 15.24
N PRO A 42 14.77 7.00 14.41
CA PRO A 42 14.64 7.26 12.98
C PRO A 42 13.62 6.31 12.35
N ALA A 43 12.76 6.85 11.48
CA ALA A 43 11.87 6.01 10.70
C ALA A 43 12.63 5.20 9.65
N SER A 44 12.10 4.04 9.33
CA SER A 44 12.70 3.10 8.40
C SER A 44 11.81 2.78 7.21
N TYR A 45 12.42 2.22 6.19
CA TYR A 45 11.74 1.55 5.09
C TYR A 45 12.55 0.32 4.67
N PHE A 46 11.86 -0.64 4.09
CA PHE A 46 12.48 -1.81 3.51
C PHE A 46 12.59 -1.66 2.01
N PHE A 47 13.68 -2.12 1.42
CA PHE A 47 13.91 -2.00 -0.01
C PHE A 47 14.43 -3.29 -0.62
N LEU A 48 13.79 -3.68 -1.72
CA LEU A 48 14.20 -4.73 -2.63
C LEU A 48 14.60 -4.10 -3.95
N LYS A 49 15.86 -4.30 -4.33
CA LYS A 49 16.40 -3.78 -5.58
C LYS A 49 15.81 -4.55 -6.76
N GLY A 50 15.31 -3.80 -7.74
CA GLY A 50 14.85 -4.36 -9.02
C GLY A 50 16.01 -4.89 -9.88
N PHE A 51 15.68 -5.65 -10.91
CA PHE A 51 16.66 -6.24 -11.83
C PHE A 51 16.15 -6.27 -13.27
N GLY A 52 17.07 -6.38 -14.23
CA GLY A 52 16.75 -6.32 -15.66
C GLY A 52 16.05 -5.00 -16.05
N ASN A 53 14.98 -5.10 -16.85
CA ASN A 53 14.17 -3.95 -17.25
C ASN A 53 13.37 -3.32 -16.10
N GLY A 54 13.20 -4.01 -14.96
CA GLY A 54 12.52 -3.48 -13.77
C GLY A 54 13.35 -2.51 -12.95
N THR A 55 14.65 -2.36 -13.23
CA THR A 55 15.57 -1.46 -12.48
C THR A 55 15.20 0.02 -12.51
N ARG A 56 14.41 0.45 -13.50
CA ARG A 56 13.89 1.83 -13.60
C ARG A 56 12.43 1.96 -13.18
N ASN A 57 11.84 0.92 -12.61
CA ASN A 57 10.45 0.93 -12.18
C ASN A 57 10.38 0.73 -10.66
N TRP A 58 9.45 1.44 -10.02
CA TRP A 58 9.39 1.52 -8.56
C TRP A 58 7.96 1.32 -8.06
N LEU A 59 7.80 0.46 -7.04
CA LEU A 59 6.61 0.34 -6.23
C LEU A 59 6.93 0.83 -4.82
N VAL A 60 6.30 1.92 -4.39
CA VAL A 60 6.46 2.44 -3.03
C VAL A 60 5.16 2.22 -2.27
N PHE A 61 5.20 1.29 -1.31
CA PHE A 61 4.08 0.95 -0.48
C PHE A 61 4.16 1.67 0.87
N LEU A 62 3.13 2.44 1.20
CA LEU A 62 2.96 3.05 2.52
C LEU A 62 2.15 2.10 3.38
N ASN A 63 2.78 1.52 4.40
CA ASN A 63 2.04 0.62 5.30
C ASN A 63 0.91 1.38 6.02
N GLY A 64 -0.21 0.69 6.21
CA GLY A 64 -1.29 1.19 7.05
C GLY A 64 -1.15 0.76 8.50
N GLY A 65 -2.08 1.20 9.33
CA GLY A 65 -2.16 0.66 10.68
C GLY A 65 -3.01 1.37 11.70
N GLY A 66 -4.03 2.10 11.25
CA GLY A 66 -4.86 2.90 12.13
C GLY A 66 -4.08 4.01 12.83
N TRP A 67 -4.62 4.48 13.95
CA TRP A 67 -4.11 5.63 14.68
C TRP A 67 -4.25 5.37 16.17
N CYS A 68 -3.51 6.13 16.97
CA CYS A 68 -3.81 6.24 18.39
C CYS A 68 -4.54 7.57 18.68
N LYS A 69 -5.57 7.52 19.52
CA LYS A 69 -6.51 8.64 19.76
C LYS A 69 -6.08 9.56 20.90
N ASN A 70 -5.31 9.04 21.85
CA ASN A 70 -4.78 9.77 23.00
C ASN A 70 -3.50 9.11 23.50
N ILE A 71 -2.80 9.73 24.46
CA ILE A 71 -1.51 9.23 24.95
C ILE A 71 -1.58 7.80 25.51
N THR A 72 -2.61 7.47 26.26
CA THR A 72 -2.78 6.12 26.83
C THR A 72 -2.93 5.08 25.72
N ASP A 73 -3.74 5.39 24.71
CA ASP A 73 -3.89 4.56 23.52
C ASP A 73 -2.58 4.49 22.72
N CYS A 74 -1.82 5.59 22.60
CA CYS A 74 -0.53 5.58 21.91
C CYS A 74 0.51 4.68 22.58
N LEU A 75 0.50 4.58 23.92
CA LEU A 75 1.34 3.64 24.65
C LEU A 75 1.02 2.19 24.30
N GLN A 76 -0.27 1.83 24.29
CA GLN A 76 -0.71 0.50 23.89
C GLN A 76 -0.41 0.23 22.41
N TYR A 77 -0.62 1.23 21.57
CA TYR A 77 -0.33 1.19 20.15
C TYR A 77 1.15 0.90 19.89
N ILE A 78 2.07 1.57 20.59
CA ILE A 78 3.51 1.35 20.47
C ILE A 78 3.87 -0.12 20.73
N ASP A 79 3.35 -0.72 21.80
CA ASP A 79 3.66 -2.11 22.13
C ASP A 79 2.98 -3.09 21.16
N TYR A 80 1.68 -2.94 20.90
CA TYR A 80 0.95 -3.84 20.01
C TYR A 80 1.52 -3.82 18.58
N ARG A 81 1.89 -2.64 18.09
CA ARG A 81 2.46 -2.45 16.74
C ARG A 81 3.97 -2.65 16.67
N LYS A 82 4.63 -2.90 17.81
CA LYS A 82 6.07 -3.07 17.92
C LYS A 82 6.83 -1.89 17.27
N ILE A 83 6.36 -0.67 17.54
CA ILE A 83 6.93 0.55 16.98
C ILE A 83 8.40 0.66 17.40
N GLY A 84 9.28 0.84 16.42
CA GLY A 84 10.74 0.87 16.63
C GLY A 84 11.44 -0.47 16.44
N GLN A 85 10.69 -1.54 16.17
CA GLN A 85 11.27 -2.76 15.63
C GLN A 85 11.19 -2.72 14.10
N ASP A 86 12.34 -2.83 13.44
CA ASP A 86 12.43 -2.96 11.98
C ASP A 86 12.09 -4.39 11.56
N ILE A 87 10.82 -4.77 11.72
CA ILE A 87 10.32 -6.07 11.29
C ILE A 87 9.97 -6.01 9.80
N PRO A 88 10.54 -6.88 8.94
CA PRO A 88 10.19 -6.94 7.53
C PRO A 88 8.67 -7.14 7.35
N PRO A 89 8.00 -6.27 6.57
CA PRO A 89 6.55 -6.29 6.49
C PRO A 89 6.06 -7.50 5.70
N ALA A 90 4.91 -8.04 6.13
CA ALA A 90 4.18 -9.08 5.42
C ALA A 90 3.89 -8.70 3.95
N ALA A 91 3.85 -7.39 3.66
CA ALA A 91 3.58 -6.84 2.33
C ALA A 91 4.49 -7.42 1.24
N PHE A 92 5.77 -7.71 1.50
CA PHE A 92 6.67 -8.29 0.48
C PHE A 92 6.34 -9.73 0.11
N TYR A 93 5.63 -10.44 0.98
CA TYR A 93 5.19 -11.80 0.74
C TYR A 93 3.84 -11.85 0.02
N ASN A 94 3.21 -10.69 -0.23
CA ASN A 94 1.86 -10.61 -0.75
C ASN A 94 1.82 -9.85 -2.08
N HIS A 95 1.18 -10.48 -3.07
CA HIS A 95 0.59 -9.87 -4.26
C HIS A 95 1.52 -8.90 -5.01
N LEU A 96 1.25 -7.59 -4.96
CA LEU A 96 1.92 -6.59 -5.81
C LEU A 96 3.41 -6.43 -5.53
N LEU A 97 3.86 -6.69 -4.28
CA LEU A 97 5.28 -6.65 -3.93
C LEU A 97 5.97 -8.02 -4.05
N LEU A 98 5.25 -9.08 -4.39
CA LEU A 98 5.81 -10.42 -4.52
C LEU A 98 6.80 -10.48 -5.69
N THR A 99 7.97 -11.09 -5.50
CA THR A 99 9.05 -11.16 -6.52
C THR A 99 9.00 -12.44 -7.37
N LYS A 100 7.98 -13.27 -7.19
CA LYS A 100 7.75 -14.45 -8.02
C LYS A 100 7.08 -14.05 -9.32
N ARG A 101 7.72 -14.37 -10.45
CA ARG A 101 7.22 -14.04 -11.79
C ARG A 101 5.85 -14.68 -12.05
N ASP A 102 5.63 -15.93 -11.66
CA ASP A 102 4.39 -16.63 -11.99
C ASP A 102 3.15 -16.02 -11.30
N GLU A 103 3.34 -15.38 -10.14
CA GLU A 103 2.28 -14.76 -9.35
C GLU A 103 2.21 -13.22 -9.52
N ASN A 104 3.28 -12.61 -10.06
CA ASN A 104 3.40 -11.17 -10.26
C ASN A 104 4.19 -10.84 -11.56
N PRO A 105 3.71 -11.26 -12.74
CA PRO A 105 4.50 -11.33 -13.96
C PRO A 105 5.02 -9.98 -14.47
N GLU A 106 4.33 -8.89 -14.14
CA GLU A 106 4.65 -7.55 -14.65
C GLU A 106 5.49 -6.72 -13.68
N PHE A 107 5.37 -6.96 -12.37
CA PHE A 107 6.06 -6.17 -11.33
C PHE A 107 7.12 -6.95 -10.55
N PHE A 108 7.29 -8.26 -10.79
CA PHE A 108 8.19 -9.12 -9.98
C PHE A 108 9.61 -8.57 -9.84
N ASN A 109 10.15 -7.96 -10.90
CA ASN A 109 11.54 -7.47 -10.99
C ASN A 109 11.70 -5.97 -10.77
N TRP A 110 10.66 -5.26 -10.33
CA TRP A 110 10.71 -3.83 -10.04
C TRP A 110 11.44 -3.56 -8.73
N ASN A 111 11.91 -2.31 -8.55
CA ASN A 111 12.30 -1.82 -7.24
C ASN A 111 11.07 -1.77 -6.34
N LYS A 112 11.16 -2.32 -5.13
CA LYS A 112 10.03 -2.39 -4.21
C LYS A 112 10.42 -1.83 -2.87
N VAL A 113 9.62 -0.90 -2.38
CA VAL A 113 9.82 -0.20 -1.13
C VAL A 113 8.59 -0.40 -0.26
N SER A 114 8.79 -0.71 1.01
CA SER A 114 7.74 -0.75 2.01
C SER A 114 8.12 0.17 3.16
N VAL A 115 7.42 1.29 3.27
CA VAL A 115 7.69 2.33 4.27
C VAL A 115 7.08 1.93 5.60
N THR A 116 7.89 1.83 6.64
CA THR A 116 7.42 1.42 7.97
C THR A 116 6.42 2.46 8.49
N TYR A 117 5.23 2.02 8.86
CA TYR A 117 4.22 2.89 9.47
C TYR A 117 4.46 2.98 10.96
N CYS A 118 5.03 4.11 11.40
CA CYS A 118 5.48 4.26 12.77
C CYS A 118 5.12 5.59 13.44
N ASP A 119 4.35 6.45 12.77
CA ASP A 119 3.96 7.77 13.28
C ASP A 119 2.59 7.79 13.97
N GLY A 120 1.75 6.77 13.76
CA GLY A 120 0.40 6.69 14.34
C GLY A 120 -0.54 7.81 13.89
N SER A 121 -0.19 8.56 12.85
CA SER A 121 -0.89 9.77 12.38
C SER A 121 -1.05 9.80 10.86
N SER A 122 -1.18 8.64 10.21
CA SER A 122 -1.47 8.52 8.77
C SER A 122 -0.44 9.20 7.84
N PHE A 123 0.81 9.33 8.26
CA PHE A 123 1.82 10.10 7.52
C PHE A 123 1.49 11.60 7.35
N THR A 124 0.55 12.16 8.14
CA THR A 124 0.14 13.57 8.03
C THR A 124 0.55 14.43 9.23
N GLY A 125 0.83 13.80 10.38
CA GLY A 125 1.24 14.52 11.59
C GLY A 125 2.56 15.29 11.44
N ASN A 126 2.66 16.41 12.17
CA ASN A 126 3.90 17.17 12.35
C ASN A 126 3.97 17.84 13.73
N SER A 127 3.65 17.10 14.78
CA SER A 127 3.65 17.61 16.16
C SER A 127 4.49 16.74 17.08
N ASP A 128 4.77 17.27 18.26
CA ASP A 128 5.38 16.60 19.39
C ASP A 128 4.57 16.90 20.64
N ILE A 129 4.39 15.88 21.49
CA ILE A 129 3.64 16.00 22.73
C ILE A 129 4.50 15.47 23.86
N THR A 130 4.92 16.37 24.75
CA THR A 130 5.61 16.02 26.00
C THR A 130 4.59 15.89 27.12
N ILE A 131 4.55 14.73 27.77
CA ILE A 131 3.65 14.47 28.89
C ILE A 131 4.33 14.81 30.22
N LYS A 132 3.56 14.87 31.32
CA LYS A 132 4.03 15.36 32.63
C LYS A 132 5.29 14.67 33.17
N ASN A 133 5.55 13.41 32.77
CA ASN A 133 6.75 12.68 33.19
C ASN A 133 8.01 12.97 32.35
N GLY A 134 7.94 13.94 31.41
CA GLY A 134 9.03 14.33 30.51
C GLY A 134 9.14 13.52 29.22
N THR A 135 8.37 12.44 29.05
CA THR A 135 8.38 11.64 27.82
C THR A 135 7.75 12.43 26.67
N THR A 136 8.42 12.46 25.52
CA THR A 136 7.93 13.13 24.30
C THR A 136 7.53 12.09 23.26
N TYR A 137 6.33 12.24 22.71
CA TYR A 137 5.82 11.45 21.59
C TYR A 137 5.86 12.27 20.31
N TYR A 138 6.34 11.66 19.23
CA TYR A 138 6.60 12.32 17.96
C TYR A 138 5.62 11.89 16.87
N PHE A 139 4.68 12.76 16.51
CA PHE A 139 3.76 12.56 15.40
C PHE A 139 4.37 13.21 14.16
N ARG A 140 5.36 12.55 13.56
CA ARG A 140 6.18 13.13 12.47
C ARG A 140 5.89 12.50 11.11
N GLY A 141 4.68 11.97 10.91
CA GLY A 141 4.27 11.31 9.68
C GLY A 141 4.64 12.06 8.40
N ALA A 142 4.35 13.37 8.33
CA ALA A 142 4.66 14.17 7.15
C ALA A 142 6.18 14.32 6.91
N ARG A 143 6.98 14.36 7.97
CA ARG A 143 8.44 14.43 7.88
C ARG A 143 9.04 13.09 7.48
N ILE A 144 8.51 11.99 8.01
CA ILE A 144 8.88 10.63 7.62
C ILE A 144 8.66 10.45 6.13
N PHE A 145 7.45 10.75 5.66
CA PHE A 145 7.11 10.64 4.24
C PHE A 145 8.06 11.46 3.37
N LYS A 146 8.28 12.73 3.72
CA LYS A 146 9.20 13.61 2.98
C LYS A 146 10.62 13.04 2.93
N ALA A 147 11.17 12.61 4.07
CA ALA A 147 12.52 12.08 4.17
C ALA A 147 12.71 10.83 3.31
N VAL A 148 11.78 9.87 3.44
CA VAL A 148 11.80 8.62 2.66
C VAL A 148 11.72 8.93 1.17
N MET A 149 10.77 9.76 0.72
CA MET A 149 10.63 10.08 -0.70
C MET A 149 11.88 10.78 -1.27
N GLN A 150 12.50 11.69 -0.51
CA GLN A 150 13.74 12.33 -0.92
C GLN A 150 14.88 11.33 -1.10
N GLU A 151 15.02 10.38 -0.17
CA GLU A 151 16.04 9.35 -0.26
C GLU A 151 15.81 8.41 -1.44
N LEU A 152 14.56 7.96 -1.66
CA LEU A 152 14.20 7.12 -2.80
C LEU A 152 14.47 7.82 -4.13
N LEU A 153 14.13 9.12 -4.23
CA LEU A 153 14.45 9.94 -5.41
C LEU A 153 15.95 9.93 -5.70
N ALA A 154 16.79 10.12 -4.66
CA ALA A 154 18.25 10.09 -4.78
C ALA A 154 18.81 8.70 -5.11
N LYS A 155 18.12 7.63 -4.70
CA LYS A 155 18.50 6.23 -5.01
C LYS A 155 18.11 5.76 -6.41
N GLY A 156 17.50 6.62 -7.23
CA GLY A 156 17.18 6.33 -8.63
C GLY A 156 15.70 6.41 -8.98
N MET A 157 14.81 6.63 -8.01
CA MET A 157 13.38 6.86 -8.30
C MET A 157 13.16 8.17 -9.07
N GLY A 158 14.05 9.17 -8.91
CA GLY A 158 13.97 10.43 -9.66
C GLY A 158 14.11 10.27 -11.18
N SER A 159 14.75 9.18 -11.62
CA SER A 159 14.91 8.79 -13.03
C SER A 159 14.06 7.58 -13.41
N ALA A 160 13.02 7.26 -12.63
CA ALA A 160 12.16 6.12 -12.92
C ALA A 160 11.36 6.35 -14.21
N GLU A 161 11.11 5.26 -14.93
CA GLU A 161 10.36 5.26 -16.20
C GLU A 161 8.85 5.46 -15.93
N ASN A 162 8.35 4.83 -14.86
CA ASN A 162 6.98 4.98 -14.38
C ASN A 162 6.97 5.63 -12.98
N GLY A 163 6.17 6.69 -12.78
CA GLY A 163 5.90 7.29 -11.46
C GLY A 163 6.99 8.17 -10.85
N SER A 164 7.78 8.86 -11.68
CA SER A 164 8.89 9.75 -11.26
C SER A 164 8.52 11.25 -11.25
N THR A 165 9.51 12.12 -11.00
CA THR A 165 9.36 13.58 -11.06
C THR A 165 8.69 14.10 -12.34
N PRO A 166 8.98 13.56 -13.55
CA PRO A 166 8.24 13.86 -14.78
C PRO A 166 6.72 13.59 -14.74
N ALA A 167 6.25 12.64 -13.91
CA ALA A 167 4.83 12.31 -13.77
C ALA A 167 4.11 13.19 -12.72
N LEU A 168 4.85 14.07 -12.02
CA LEU A 168 4.28 15.00 -11.07
C LEU A 168 3.73 16.25 -11.79
N PRO A 169 2.56 16.79 -11.37
CA PRO A 169 2.00 17.99 -11.96
C PRO A 169 2.95 19.18 -11.82
N LYS A 170 3.21 19.89 -12.94
CA LYS A 170 4.02 21.12 -12.94
C LYS A 170 3.48 22.19 -11.98
N SER A 171 2.16 22.22 -11.77
CA SER A 171 1.51 23.13 -10.82
C SER A 171 1.94 22.88 -9.37
N CYS A 172 2.31 21.65 -9.02
CA CYS A 172 2.85 21.30 -7.72
C CYS A 172 4.37 21.51 -7.67
N THR A 173 5.12 20.99 -8.65
CA THR A 173 6.59 21.02 -8.62
C THR A 173 7.18 22.42 -8.77
N SER A 174 6.39 23.39 -9.25
CA SER A 174 6.74 24.82 -9.23
C SER A 174 6.64 25.47 -7.85
N LYS A 175 5.85 24.90 -6.93
CA LYS A 175 5.59 25.42 -5.57
C LYS A 175 6.34 24.63 -4.50
N PHE A 176 6.55 23.34 -4.72
CA PHE A 176 7.09 22.42 -3.73
C PHE A 176 8.21 21.54 -4.31
N PRO A 177 9.15 21.06 -3.47
CA PRO A 177 10.09 20.03 -3.88
C PRO A 177 9.35 18.76 -4.35
N PRO A 178 9.86 18.01 -5.35
CA PRO A 178 9.18 16.84 -5.91
C PRO A 178 8.65 15.84 -4.87
N ALA A 179 9.41 15.57 -3.82
CA ALA A 179 9.01 14.68 -2.72
C ALA A 179 7.70 15.11 -2.03
N MET A 180 7.45 16.41 -1.92
CA MET A 180 6.23 16.94 -1.29
C MET A 180 5.00 16.81 -2.20
N CYS A 181 5.19 16.66 -3.51
CA CYS A 181 4.08 16.48 -4.45
C CYS A 181 3.52 15.05 -4.43
N PHE A 182 4.18 14.09 -3.79
CA PHE A 182 3.59 12.78 -3.53
C PHE A 182 2.60 12.79 -2.35
N LEU A 183 2.52 13.89 -1.58
CA LEU A 183 1.56 14.03 -0.49
C LEU A 183 0.17 14.41 -1.03
N PRO A 184 -0.90 13.65 -0.71
CA PRO A 184 -2.24 13.92 -1.24
C PRO A 184 -2.72 15.36 -1.01
N GLN A 185 -2.43 15.96 0.14
CA GLN A 185 -2.82 17.33 0.46
C GLN A 185 -2.19 18.41 -0.44
N ASN A 186 -1.03 18.12 -1.03
CA ASN A 186 -0.35 19.03 -1.96
C ASN A 186 -0.73 18.73 -3.42
N LEU A 187 -1.39 17.60 -3.65
CA LEU A 187 -1.76 17.09 -4.97
C LEU A 187 -3.25 17.28 -5.27
N GLN A 188 -4.11 17.28 -4.24
CA GLN A 188 -5.58 17.15 -4.33
C GLN A 188 -6.28 18.11 -5.31
N ALA A 189 -5.79 19.35 -5.47
CA ALA A 189 -6.41 20.31 -6.39
C ALA A 189 -6.03 20.09 -7.87
N ASP A 190 -4.89 19.46 -8.15
CA ASP A 190 -4.28 19.38 -9.48
C ASP A 190 -3.81 17.95 -9.82
N ILE A 191 -4.44 16.91 -9.27
CA ILE A 191 -4.03 15.52 -9.51
C ILE A 191 -4.20 15.18 -11.01
N GLN A 192 -3.13 15.35 -11.79
CA GLN A 192 -3.00 14.87 -13.17
C GLN A 192 -2.47 13.44 -13.24
N THR A 193 -1.83 12.96 -12.16
CA THR A 193 -1.29 11.61 -12.09
C THR A 193 -2.43 10.58 -12.13
N PRO A 194 -2.32 9.51 -12.95
CA PRO A 194 -3.28 8.42 -12.94
C PRO A 194 -3.49 7.83 -11.55
N ILE A 195 -4.75 7.64 -11.13
CA ILE A 195 -5.11 7.04 -9.84
C ILE A 195 -6.06 5.87 -10.07
N PHE A 196 -5.79 4.75 -9.40
CA PHE A 196 -6.69 3.61 -9.32
C PHE A 196 -7.34 3.53 -7.94
N PHE A 197 -8.65 3.73 -7.87
CA PHE A 197 -9.43 3.54 -6.65
C PHE A 197 -9.82 2.07 -6.52
N LEU A 198 -9.29 1.40 -5.50
CA LEU A 198 -9.63 0.02 -5.16
C LEU A 198 -10.11 -0.05 -3.71
N MET A 199 -11.41 -0.20 -3.51
CA MET A 199 -12.00 -0.15 -2.16
C MET A 199 -13.23 -1.07 -2.06
N SER A 200 -13.46 -1.59 -0.86
CA SER A 200 -14.77 -2.14 -0.53
C SER A 200 -15.73 -0.98 -0.35
N ALA A 201 -16.93 -1.08 -0.90
CA ALA A 201 -18.02 -0.16 -0.56
C ALA A 201 -18.51 -0.34 0.88
N PHE A 202 -18.13 -1.44 1.52
CA PHE A 202 -18.45 -1.79 2.89
C PHE A 202 -17.13 -2.05 3.64
N ASP A 203 -16.22 -1.08 3.60
CA ASP A 203 -14.92 -1.19 4.25
C ASP A 203 -15.08 -1.38 5.76
N THR A 204 -14.34 -2.33 6.33
CA THR A 204 -14.52 -2.72 7.72
C THR A 204 -14.16 -1.60 8.70
N VAL A 205 -13.16 -0.80 8.36
CA VAL A 205 -12.74 0.34 9.18
C VAL A 205 -13.78 1.44 9.05
N GLN A 206 -14.21 1.76 7.83
CA GLN A 206 -15.23 2.79 7.61
C GLN A 206 -16.53 2.48 8.36
N ILE A 207 -17.08 1.26 8.22
CA ILE A 207 -18.33 0.87 8.88
C ILE A 207 -18.19 0.92 10.40
N ASN A 208 -17.10 0.39 10.95
CA ASN A 208 -16.93 0.30 12.39
C ASN A 208 -16.77 1.67 13.07
N TYR A 209 -16.05 2.60 12.42
CA TYR A 209 -15.77 3.91 12.99
C TYR A 209 -16.82 4.98 12.67
N THR A 210 -17.53 4.87 11.55
CA THR A 210 -18.59 5.83 11.17
C THR A 210 -19.95 5.44 11.69
N LEU A 211 -20.31 4.15 11.62
CA LEU A 211 -21.62 3.68 12.05
C LEU A 211 -21.52 3.12 13.48
N SER A 212 -21.18 1.84 13.64
CA SER A 212 -20.89 1.24 14.95
C SER A 212 -20.29 -0.17 14.82
N ASN A 213 -19.82 -0.71 15.94
CA ASN A 213 -19.43 -2.12 16.02
C ASN A 213 -20.60 -3.08 15.75
N GLU A 214 -21.85 -2.70 16.05
CA GLU A 214 -23.03 -3.51 15.73
C GLU A 214 -23.21 -3.67 14.22
N HIS A 215 -22.95 -2.61 13.44
CA HIS A 215 -22.95 -2.68 11.98
C HIS A 215 -21.84 -3.60 11.45
N ALA A 216 -20.65 -3.54 12.05
CA ALA A 216 -19.55 -4.42 11.68
C ALA A 216 -19.84 -5.90 12.01
N VAL A 217 -20.50 -6.17 13.14
CA VAL A 217 -20.97 -7.52 13.51
C VAL A 217 -22.05 -7.99 12.54
N CYS A 218 -23.03 -7.14 12.22
CA CYS A 218 -24.06 -7.42 11.23
C CYS A 218 -23.45 -7.73 9.85
N SER A 219 -22.48 -6.94 9.39
CA SER A 219 -21.77 -7.11 8.11
C SER A 219 -21.07 -8.46 7.95
N LYS A 220 -20.70 -9.12 9.05
CA LYS A 220 -20.08 -10.45 9.04
C LYS A 220 -21.09 -11.59 9.14
N ASN A 221 -22.33 -11.29 9.53
CA ASN A 221 -23.36 -12.29 9.79
C ASN A 221 -24.34 -12.36 8.61
N PRO A 222 -24.32 -13.42 7.79
CA PRO A 222 -25.24 -13.57 6.66
C PRO A 222 -26.72 -13.60 7.08
N ASN A 223 -26.99 -13.88 8.34
CA ASN A 223 -28.34 -13.93 8.92
C ASN A 223 -28.72 -12.64 9.67
N CYS A 224 -27.98 -11.54 9.53
CA CYS A 224 -28.41 -10.30 10.15
C CYS A 224 -29.72 -9.81 9.49
N THR A 225 -30.76 -9.65 10.32
CA THR A 225 -32.13 -9.30 9.92
C THR A 225 -32.50 -7.85 10.22
N SER A 226 -31.59 -7.06 10.80
CA SER A 226 -31.88 -5.67 11.17
C SER A 226 -31.94 -4.81 9.91
N SER A 227 -33.16 -4.44 9.51
CA SER A 227 -33.41 -3.58 8.35
C SER A 227 -32.76 -2.21 8.50
N GLN A 228 -32.73 -1.65 9.72
CA GLN A 228 -32.12 -0.35 9.97
C GLN A 228 -30.60 -0.39 9.75
N LEU A 229 -29.89 -1.38 10.34
CA LEU A 229 -28.44 -1.49 10.17
C LEU A 229 -28.06 -1.71 8.69
N ILE A 230 -28.85 -2.51 7.97
CA ILE A 230 -28.66 -2.73 6.52
C ILE A 230 -28.85 -1.42 5.75
N LYS A 231 -29.89 -0.66 6.07
CA LYS A 231 -30.18 0.62 5.45
C LYS A 231 -29.07 1.65 5.69
N ASP A 232 -28.58 1.76 6.92
CA ASP A 232 -27.50 2.69 7.27
C ASP A 232 -26.21 2.39 6.47
N MET A 233 -25.89 1.10 6.28
CA MET A 233 -24.75 0.68 5.43
C MET A 233 -24.98 0.98 3.95
N GLN A 234 -26.21 0.81 3.45
CA GLN A 234 -26.58 1.14 2.08
C GLN A 234 -26.48 2.63 1.80
N GLU A 235 -26.93 3.47 2.74
CA GLU A 235 -26.83 4.93 2.64
C GLU A 235 -25.37 5.39 2.65
N LEU A 236 -24.54 4.88 3.56
CA LEU A 236 -23.10 5.17 3.58
C LEU A 236 -22.42 4.79 2.25
N ARG A 237 -22.81 3.66 1.67
CA ARG A 237 -22.33 3.26 0.34
C ARG A 237 -22.75 4.27 -0.73
N LEU A 238 -23.99 4.74 -0.73
CA LEU A 238 -24.48 5.70 -1.72
C LEU A 238 -23.71 7.03 -1.63
N GLU A 239 -23.43 7.52 -0.42
CA GLU A 239 -22.59 8.69 -0.21
C GLU A 239 -21.19 8.50 -0.79
N PHE A 240 -20.56 7.35 -0.52
CA PHE A 240 -19.25 7.01 -1.08
C PHE A 240 -19.27 7.00 -2.62
N LEU A 241 -20.29 6.41 -3.24
CA LEU A 241 -20.40 6.34 -4.69
C LEU A 241 -20.66 7.71 -5.34
N ASP A 242 -21.40 8.60 -4.68
CA ASP A 242 -21.63 9.95 -5.18
C ASP A 242 -20.34 10.76 -5.23
N VAL A 243 -19.48 10.66 -4.21
CA VAL A 243 -18.15 11.29 -4.20
C VAL A 243 -17.25 10.76 -5.33
N LEU A 244 -17.38 9.49 -5.69
CA LEU A 244 -16.62 8.89 -6.80
C LEU A 244 -17.16 9.26 -8.19
N ARG A 245 -18.35 9.87 -8.31
CA ARG A 245 -19.00 10.15 -9.59
C ARG A 245 -18.13 10.96 -10.55
N GLU A 246 -17.44 11.99 -10.04
CA GLU A 246 -16.55 12.81 -10.86
C GLU A 246 -15.30 12.04 -11.31
N GLN A 247 -14.78 11.17 -10.45
CA GLN A 247 -13.59 10.36 -10.72
C GLN A 247 -13.87 9.38 -11.86
N ARG A 248 -15.09 8.84 -11.92
CA ARG A 248 -15.56 7.93 -12.98
C ARG A 248 -15.64 8.55 -14.36
N ASN A 249 -15.68 9.87 -14.49
CA ASN A 249 -15.72 10.54 -15.80
C ASN A 249 -14.32 10.84 -16.33
N ASN A 250 -13.29 10.75 -15.48
CA ASN A 250 -11.90 10.92 -15.89
C ASN A 250 -11.37 9.62 -16.53
N SER A 251 -10.77 9.70 -17.71
CA SER A 251 -10.19 8.54 -18.41
C SER A 251 -8.85 8.09 -17.82
N GLN A 252 -8.14 8.98 -17.12
CA GLN A 252 -6.87 8.69 -16.44
C GLN A 252 -7.06 8.00 -15.09
N LYS A 253 -8.30 7.85 -14.62
CA LYS A 253 -8.61 7.25 -13.32
C LYS A 253 -9.25 5.89 -13.51
N GLY A 254 -8.75 4.91 -12.77
CA GLY A 254 -9.35 3.60 -12.64
C GLY A 254 -10.22 3.54 -11.40
N VAL A 255 -11.36 2.88 -11.49
CA VAL A 255 -12.28 2.69 -10.36
C VAL A 255 -12.66 1.22 -10.31
N LEU A 256 -12.39 0.55 -9.20
CA LEU A 256 -12.80 -0.82 -8.91
C LEU A 256 -13.35 -0.87 -7.48
N ILE A 257 -14.67 -0.82 -7.36
CA ILE A 257 -15.38 -0.88 -6.09
C ILE A 257 -16.11 -2.22 -6.00
N TYR A 258 -15.86 -2.96 -4.92
CA TYR A 258 -16.47 -4.27 -4.67
C TYR A 258 -17.32 -4.23 -3.40
N SER A 259 -18.35 -5.08 -3.32
CA SER A 259 -19.28 -5.05 -2.20
C SER A 259 -18.90 -5.91 -0.98
N PRO A 260 -18.14 -7.02 -1.09
CA PRO A 260 -17.80 -7.80 0.10
C PRO A 260 -17.17 -6.97 1.24
N PHE A 261 -17.68 -7.17 2.47
CA PHE A 261 -17.17 -6.54 3.69
C PHE A 261 -15.72 -6.95 3.94
N SER A 262 -14.78 -6.01 3.73
CA SER A 262 -13.35 -6.27 3.93
C SER A 262 -12.52 -5.00 3.90
N HIS A 263 -11.23 -5.13 4.21
CA HIS A 263 -10.29 -4.02 4.27
C HIS A 263 -8.98 -4.43 3.60
N ALA A 264 -8.36 -3.50 2.87
CA ALA A 264 -7.06 -3.66 2.23
C ALA A 264 -6.92 -4.91 1.31
N LEU A 265 -7.77 -5.01 0.27
CA LEU A 265 -7.81 -6.12 -0.69
C LEU A 265 -6.44 -6.50 -1.28
N LEU A 266 -5.53 -5.53 -1.42
CA LEU A 266 -4.17 -5.76 -1.92
C LEU A 266 -3.36 -6.77 -1.10
N PHE A 267 -3.79 -7.09 0.13
CA PHE A 267 -3.17 -8.07 1.03
C PHE A 267 -4.04 -9.31 1.27
N ASP A 268 -5.18 -9.38 0.60
CA ASP A 268 -6.15 -10.44 0.75
C ASP A 268 -5.99 -11.45 -0.38
N TYR A 269 -6.16 -12.74 -0.08
CA TYR A 269 -6.10 -13.82 -1.07
C TYR A 269 -7.04 -13.59 -2.27
N ARG A 270 -8.12 -12.81 -2.07
CA ARG A 270 -9.06 -12.39 -3.10
C ARG A 270 -8.46 -11.50 -4.18
N TRP A 271 -7.24 -10.99 -4.03
CA TRP A 271 -6.52 -10.28 -5.09
C TRP A 271 -6.50 -11.06 -6.42
N TYR A 272 -6.39 -12.40 -6.34
CA TYR A 272 -6.40 -13.31 -7.48
C TYR A 272 -7.79 -13.91 -7.79
N SER A 273 -8.84 -13.43 -7.14
CA SER A 273 -10.23 -13.86 -7.40
C SER A 273 -10.86 -13.01 -8.49
N LEU A 274 -11.90 -13.54 -9.12
CA LEU A 274 -12.69 -12.80 -10.10
C LEU A 274 -13.25 -11.52 -9.50
N ALA A 275 -13.10 -10.42 -10.24
CA ALA A 275 -13.68 -9.13 -9.90
C ALA A 275 -15.21 -9.15 -10.08
N PRO A 276 -15.94 -8.26 -9.39
CA PRO A 276 -17.41 -8.22 -9.44
C PRO A 276 -17.95 -7.78 -10.80
N GLY A 277 -19.27 -7.83 -10.98
CA GLY A 277 -19.91 -7.36 -12.23
C GLY A 277 -19.85 -8.35 -13.39
N GLY A 278 -19.62 -9.64 -13.09
CA GLY A 278 -19.69 -10.72 -14.08
C GLY A 278 -18.52 -10.77 -15.06
N THR A 279 -17.42 -10.07 -14.76
CA THR A 279 -16.19 -10.22 -15.55
C THR A 279 -15.54 -11.59 -15.33
N LYS A 280 -14.77 -12.03 -16.32
CA LYS A 280 -13.89 -13.21 -16.24
C LYS A 280 -12.47 -12.83 -15.81
N GLU A 281 -12.24 -11.55 -15.50
CA GLU A 281 -10.95 -11.03 -15.04
C GLU A 281 -10.92 -10.94 -13.52
N THR A 282 -9.73 -11.15 -12.99
CA THR A 282 -9.40 -10.99 -11.57
C THR A 282 -9.13 -9.53 -11.19
N TYR A 283 -9.08 -9.22 -9.89
CA TYR A 283 -8.70 -7.88 -9.43
C TYR A 283 -7.28 -7.51 -9.87
N ASP A 284 -6.35 -8.46 -9.85
CA ASP A 284 -4.98 -8.25 -10.28
C ASP A 284 -4.86 -8.01 -11.79
N GLU A 285 -5.60 -8.75 -12.61
CA GLU A 285 -5.66 -8.52 -14.06
C GLU A 285 -6.20 -7.14 -14.39
N LEU A 286 -7.33 -6.73 -13.78
CA LEU A 286 -7.90 -5.41 -14.01
C LEU A 286 -6.94 -4.28 -13.60
N PHE A 287 -6.28 -4.42 -12.45
CA PHE A 287 -5.28 -3.43 -12.03
C PHE A 287 -4.12 -3.35 -13.02
N ARG A 288 -3.59 -4.50 -13.46
CA ARG A 288 -2.50 -4.59 -14.45
C ARG A 288 -2.90 -3.99 -15.80
N ASP A 289 -4.08 -4.32 -16.29
CA ASP A 289 -4.56 -3.82 -17.57
C ASP A 289 -4.81 -2.32 -17.53
N TRP A 290 -5.29 -1.78 -16.41
CA TRP A 290 -5.35 -0.34 -16.20
C TRP A 290 -3.97 0.30 -16.13
N TYR A 291 -3.06 -0.27 -15.33
CA TYR A 291 -1.74 0.31 -15.08
C TYR A 291 -0.92 0.46 -16.35
N PHE A 292 -1.00 -0.52 -17.25
CA PHE A 292 -0.28 -0.53 -18.53
C PHE A 292 -1.12 0.01 -19.69
N ASP A 293 -2.15 0.81 -19.41
CA ASP A 293 -3.01 1.47 -20.40
C ASP A 293 -3.67 0.51 -21.42
N ARG A 294 -3.80 -0.77 -21.10
CA ARG A 294 -4.46 -1.78 -21.94
C ARG A 294 -5.97 -1.66 -21.89
N LYS A 295 -6.50 -1.27 -20.72
CA LYS A 295 -7.94 -1.23 -20.48
C LYS A 295 -8.33 -0.12 -19.53
N ARG A 296 -9.42 0.59 -19.87
CA ARG A 296 -10.10 1.45 -18.91
C ARG A 296 -10.89 0.61 -17.90
N VAL A 297 -10.67 0.85 -16.62
CA VAL A 297 -11.39 0.15 -15.54
C VAL A 297 -12.29 1.13 -14.80
N ASN A 298 -13.60 0.92 -14.91
CA ASN A 298 -14.63 1.63 -14.15
C ASN A 298 -15.71 0.61 -13.76
N MET A 299 -15.43 -0.11 -12.69
CA MET A 299 -16.20 -1.26 -12.23
C MET A 299 -16.67 -0.98 -10.81
N ILE A 300 -17.99 -1.02 -10.63
CA ILE A 300 -18.64 -0.87 -9.33
C ILE A 300 -19.60 -2.02 -9.23
N ASP A 301 -19.36 -2.90 -8.28
CA ASP A 301 -20.26 -4.00 -7.96
C ASP A 301 -21.64 -3.44 -7.65
N THR A 302 -22.67 -3.85 -8.39
CA THR A 302 -24.03 -3.36 -8.18
C THR A 302 -24.69 -3.93 -6.94
N TYR A 303 -24.08 -4.96 -6.34
CA TYR A 303 -24.64 -5.63 -5.19
C TYR A 303 -24.70 -4.67 -3.99
N PRO A 304 -25.89 -4.35 -3.43
CA PRO A 304 -26.06 -3.21 -2.53
C PRO A 304 -25.75 -3.57 -1.07
N CYS A 305 -25.12 -4.70 -0.79
CA CYS A 305 -24.95 -5.21 0.56
C CYS A 305 -23.57 -5.86 0.78
N PRO A 306 -23.08 -5.91 2.03
CA PRO A 306 -21.80 -6.55 2.36
C PRO A 306 -21.80 -8.08 2.18
N TYR A 307 -22.98 -8.71 2.23
CA TYR A 307 -23.23 -10.15 2.05
C TYR A 307 -24.65 -10.34 1.50
N ASN A 308 -25.04 -11.60 1.23
CA ASN A 308 -26.31 -11.98 0.61
C ASN A 308 -27.57 -11.57 1.42
N CYS A 309 -27.92 -10.28 1.42
CA CYS A 309 -29.16 -9.78 2.01
C CYS A 309 -30.32 -10.15 1.08
N SER A 310 -31.33 -10.81 1.62
CA SER A 310 -32.61 -11.01 0.95
C SER A 310 -33.19 -9.64 0.61
N THR A 311 -33.19 -9.25 -0.66
CA THR A 311 -33.90 -8.05 -1.11
C THR A 311 -35.39 -8.36 -1.05
N SER A 312 -36.01 -8.16 0.11
CA SER A 312 -37.46 -8.06 0.19
C SER A 312 -37.85 -6.71 -0.41
N TYR A 313 -38.07 -6.71 -1.73
CA TYR A 313 -38.79 -5.64 -2.43
C TYR A 313 -40.28 -5.73 -2.09
#